data_AF-A0AAW9J3W1-F1
#
_entry.id   AF-A0AAW9J3W1-F1
#
_cell.length_a   1.000
_cell.length_b   1.000
_cell.length_c   1.000
_cell.angle_alpha   90.00
_cell.angle_beta   90.00
_cell.angle_gamma   90.00
#
_symmetry.space_group_name_H-M   'P 1'
#
loop_
_entity.id
_entity.type
_entity.pdbx_description
1 polymer ?
#
loop_
_entity_poly.entity_id
_entity_poly.type
_entity_poly.pdbx_seq_one_letter_code
_entity_poly.pdbx_strand_id
1 'polypeptide(L)' 'MRNIKLTLEYDGTNYLGWQKQKVGSTIQKTLEEAISLLTNEDI' A
#
# COMPACT_ATOMS: atom_id res chain seq x y z
N MET A 1 -9.14 16.92 4.21
CA MET A 1 -8.10 15.87 4.27
C MET A 1 -8.02 15.37 5.72
N ARG A 2 -8.23 14.07 5.95
CA ARG A 2 -8.29 13.48 7.29
C ARG A 2 -7.09 12.56 7.48
N ASN A 3 -6.34 12.73 8.56
CA ASN A 3 -5.21 11.87 8.87
C ASN A 3 -5.66 10.68 9.71
N ILE A 4 -5.38 9.47 9.22
CA ILE A 4 -5.72 8.22 9.88
C ILE A 4 -4.43 7.41 10.02
N LYS A 5 -4.11 6.98 11.24
CA LYS A 5 -3.01 6.06 11.48
C LYS A 5 -3.51 4.63 11.32
N LEU A 6 -2.81 3.83 10.52
CA LEU A 6 -3.03 2.40 10.38
C LEU A 6 -1.89 1.63 11.04
N THR A 7 -2.21 0.49 11.64
CA THR A 7 -1.23 -0.51 12.08
C THR A 7 -1.46 -1.76 11.23
N LEU A 8 -0.40 -2.30 10.65
CA LEU A 8 -0.48 -3.34 9.63
C LEU A 8 0.41 -4.52 10.01
N GLU A 9 -0.01 -5.71 9.58
CA GLU A 9 0.78 -6.93 9.55
C GLU A 9 0.76 -7.45 8.12
N TYR A 10 1.88 -8.00 7.65
CA TYR A 10 1.98 -8.58 6.32
C TYR A 10 3.05 -9.67 6.28
N ASP A 11 2.84 -10.66 5.40
CA ASP A 11 3.89 -11.58 4.98
C ASP A 11 4.70 -10.95 3.85
N GLY A 12 5.97 -10.63 4.14
CA GLY A 12 6.87 -9.98 3.20
C GLY A 12 7.49 -10.90 2.14
N THR A 13 7.27 -12.22 2.20
CA THR A 13 8.04 -13.21 1.42
C THR A 13 8.00 -12.97 -0.10
N ASN A 14 6.85 -12.53 -0.63
CA ASN A 14 6.66 -12.31 -2.07
C ASN A 14 6.66 -10.82 -2.48
N TYR A 15 7.13 -9.94 -1.61
CA TYR A 15 7.17 -8.50 -1.86
C TYR A 15 8.59 -7.99 -1.89
N LEU A 16 8.86 -7.01 -2.76
CA LEU A 16 10.15 -6.33 -2.87
C LEU A 16 10.33 -5.26 -1.77
N GLY A 17 9.89 -5.57 -0.55
CA GLY A 17 9.92 -4.67 0.60
C GLY A 17 8.72 -3.71 0.69
N TRP A 18 8.88 -2.71 1.56
CA TRP A 18 7.83 -1.76 1.90
C TRP A 18 7.58 -0.72 0.81
N GLN A 19 8.62 0.04 0.44
CA GLN A 19 8.49 1.24 -0.38
C GLN A 19 8.06 0.92 -1.81
N LYS A 20 7.14 1.73 -2.37
CA LYS A 20 6.76 1.68 -3.78
C LYS A 20 7.97 1.88 -4.69
N GLN A 21 8.08 1.00 -5.68
CA GLN A 21 9.17 0.98 -6.66
C GLN A 21 8.60 0.95 -8.08
N LYS A 22 9.46 1.24 -9.06
CA LYS A 22 9.09 1.25 -10.48
C LYS A 22 8.70 -0.13 -11.01
N VAL A 23 9.25 -1.20 -10.43
CA VAL A 23 9.07 -2.58 -10.88
C VAL A 23 8.78 -3.48 -9.68
N GLY A 24 7.91 -4.47 -9.91
CA GLY A 24 7.55 -5.49 -8.94
C GLY A 24 6.51 -5.06 -7.89
N SER A 25 6.12 -6.02 -7.07
CA SER A 25 5.09 -5.85 -6.04
C SER A 25 5.74 -5.39 -4.73
N THR A 26 5.16 -4.36 -4.11
CA THR A 26 5.63 -3.77 -2.84
C THR A 26 4.44 -3.50 -1.93
N ILE A 27 4.65 -3.52 -0.62
CA ILE A 27 3.56 -3.40 0.35
C ILE A 27 2.85 -2.05 0.23
N GLN A 28 3.60 -0.94 0.13
CA GLN A 28 3.04 0.39 0.00
C GLN A 28 2.17 0.51 -1.25
N LYS A 29 2.64 0.02 -2.41
CA LYS A 29 1.88 0.07 -3.66
C LYS A 29 0.56 -0.68 -3.55
N THR A 30 0.59 -1.91 -3.02
CA THR A 30 -0.62 -2.73 -2.84
C THR A 30 -1.60 -2.09 -1.88
N LEU A 31 -1.10 -1.46 -0.81
CA LEU A 31 -1.95 -0.73 0.14
C LEU A 31 -2.58 0.51 -0.49
N GLU A 32 -1.80 1.34 -1.19
CA GLU A 32 -2.30 2.51 -1.92
C GLU A 32 -3.41 2.12 -2.91
N GLU A 33 -3.16 1.11 -3.76
CA GLU A 33 -4.15 0.61 -4.73
C GLU A 33 -5.45 0.13 -4.06
N ALA A 34 -5.35 -0.57 -2.93
CA ALA A 34 -6.52 -1.04 -2.18
C ALA A 34 -7.30 0.12 -1.53
N ILE A 35 -6.62 1.12 -0.97
CA ILE A 35 -7.28 2.29 -0.37
C ILE A 35 -7.93 3.13 -1.48
N SER A 36 -7.25 3.35 -2.61
CA SER A 36 -7.82 4.07 -3.75
C SER A 36 -9.11 3.42 -4.25
N LEU A 37 -9.13 2.08 -4.32
CA LEU A 37 -10.35 1.34 -4.69
C LEU A 37 -11.46 1.50 -3.65
N LEU A 38 -11.12 1.48 -2.35
CA LEU A 38 -12.08 1.58 -1.25
C LEU A 38 -12.68 2.99 -1.13
N THR A 39 -11.87 4.03 -1.31
CA THR A 39 -12.29 5.43 -1.15
C THR A 39 -12.74 6.07 -2.46
N ASN A 40 -12.44 5.46 -3.60
CA ASN A 40 -12.62 6.03 -4.94
C ASN A 40 -11.87 7.37 -5.12
N GLU A 41 -10.71 7.49 -4.47
CA GLU A 41 -9.80 8.65 -4.53
C GLU A 41 -8.41 8.21 -5.03
N ASP A 42 -7.67 9.12 -5.67
CA ASP A 42 -6.28 8.89 -6.09
C ASP A 42 -5.31 9.25 -4.96
N ILE A 43 -4.35 8.36 -4.65
CA ILE A 43 -3.51 8.41 -3.43
C ILE A 43 -2.04 8.15 -3.77
#